data_AF-A0AAW2AJQ6-F1
#
_entry.id   AF-A0AAW2AJQ6-F1
#
_cell.length_a   1.000
_cell.length_b   1.000
_cell.length_c   1.000
_cell.angle_alpha   90.00
_cell.angle_beta   90.00
_cell.angle_gamma   90.00
#
_symmetry.space_group_name_H-M   'P 1'
#
loop_
_entity.id
_entity.type
_entity.pdbx_description
1 polymer ?
#
loop_
_entity_poly.entity_id
_entity_poly.type
_entity_poly.pdbx_seq_one_letter_code
_entity_poly.pdbx_strand_id
1 'polypeptide(L)'
;MPGTSVAGGIKHPIHDQISELQRKIQLLEGDRSAYFESSQSAIKKNRETILQLRQENKNLHKKLAEGDEQLIKDVFQGRGVEKASFRNMSVKSARTVLEKEVRDKMKKLNAMKHTTQTQKQRLEEMKLQYQSMKPQNRSPLPDTQKQEEEEKKLRILENRLEKTQLKCHEAEHIMRGYLKLKEHLQEDSLTFQPQLDRMEAEIHRQTQVLKELQVMNSDAHLSKDAAKAELQLQEEQVYRERREREKILSRYKKQAEEKVAQAERMKKRPQWAAMHPDELSSEAQHSANPVEEVEAISTFEEAFQRIKEATGVTDSREIVDRFISQGETQEHLEKMKAENERMLLQLNKEKNTLQTELQDMKYSQKTELLSGQQMLQDCERDLQQEQQRRDAVKDRLDRLTYTLNTVKAGVQQLSDKLQHIPLMEGPTPQLPPDSDEHTLQLLSEAEQKLMLLKEELQGKDLTTTLKEMEEEEFQARIAGKLPQYNTRIQLHMKQKQDPFDDEDDSGDDEGDIITRVTLKHQSQSIIDANNKRKTRIKKRKGKL
;
A
#
# COMPACT_ATOMS: atom_id res chain seq x y z
N MET A 1 -87.66 -6.52 152.14
CA MET A 1 -88.68 -5.68 152.81
C MET A 1 -90.02 -5.87 152.10
N PRO A 2 -90.82 -6.89 152.46
CA PRO A 2 -92.24 -6.65 152.69
C PRO A 2 -92.38 -5.63 153.82
N GLY A 3 -93.47 -4.85 153.82
CA GLY A 3 -93.81 -4.00 154.94
C GLY A 3 -94.05 -4.82 156.20
N THR A 4 -93.41 -4.44 157.29
CA THR A 4 -93.91 -4.69 158.64
C THR A 4 -94.79 -3.50 159.01
N SER A 5 -96.07 -3.75 159.24
CA SER A 5 -96.93 -2.85 160.00
C SER A 5 -97.29 -3.53 161.31
N VAL A 6 -96.73 -2.98 162.39
CA VAL A 6 -97.39 -2.65 163.66
C VAL A 6 -97.96 -3.80 164.52
N ALA A 7 -97.27 -3.96 165.66
CA ALA A 7 -97.76 -4.02 167.05
C ALA A 7 -98.90 -4.96 167.48
N GLY A 8 -98.54 -5.84 168.43
CA GLY A 8 -99.41 -6.47 169.41
C GLY A 8 -98.69 -7.62 170.12
N GLY A 9 -98.25 -7.39 171.37
CA GLY A 9 -97.59 -8.28 172.35
C GLY A 9 -97.30 -9.73 171.93
N ILE A 10 -96.09 -10.24 172.08
CA ILE A 10 -95.57 -10.75 173.36
C ILE A 10 -94.05 -10.88 173.18
N LYS A 11 -93.27 -10.37 174.13
CA LYS A 11 -91.80 -10.37 174.05
C LYS A 11 -91.27 -11.80 174.00
N HIS A 12 -90.75 -12.22 172.84
CA HIS A 12 -90.09 -13.50 172.68
C HIS A 12 -88.67 -13.47 173.28
N PRO A 13 -88.22 -14.58 173.91
CA PRO A 13 -86.96 -14.64 174.64
C PRO A 13 -85.75 -14.54 173.70
N ILE A 14 -84.64 -13.99 174.20
CA ILE A 14 -83.34 -13.85 173.53
C ILE A 14 -82.84 -15.17 172.89
N HIS A 15 -83.32 -16.32 173.37
CA HIS A 15 -83.02 -17.64 172.81
C HIS A 15 -83.51 -17.82 171.37
N ASP A 16 -84.68 -17.27 171.02
CA ASP A 16 -85.24 -17.38 169.66
C ASP A 16 -84.41 -16.60 168.63
N GLN A 17 -83.82 -15.47 169.03
CA GLN A 17 -82.91 -14.69 168.17
C GLN A 17 -81.59 -15.42 167.90
N ILE A 18 -81.08 -16.19 168.88
CA ILE A 18 -79.86 -17.02 168.71
C ILE A 18 -80.14 -18.20 167.78
N SER A 19 -81.29 -18.87 167.94
CA SER A 19 -81.70 -19.97 167.05
C SER A 19 -81.96 -19.50 165.63
N GLU A 20 -82.49 -18.29 165.44
CA GLU A 20 -82.69 -17.69 164.12
C GLU A 20 -81.36 -17.35 163.44
N LEU A 21 -80.39 -16.79 164.18
CA LEU A 21 -79.03 -16.54 163.67
C LEU A 21 -78.29 -17.85 163.33
N GLN A 22 -78.42 -18.89 164.15
CA GLN A 22 -77.84 -20.21 163.86
C GLN A 22 -78.43 -20.84 162.59
N ARG A 23 -79.76 -20.76 162.39
CA ARG A 23 -80.39 -21.19 161.13
C ARG A 23 -79.89 -20.40 159.93
N LYS A 24 -79.68 -19.09 160.09
CA LYS A 24 -79.17 -18.23 159.01
C LYS A 24 -77.73 -18.54 158.63
N ILE A 25 -76.88 -18.87 159.60
CA ILE A 25 -75.50 -19.34 159.35
C ILE A 25 -75.54 -20.67 158.57
N GLN A 26 -76.37 -21.62 158.99
CA GLN A 26 -76.48 -22.92 158.33
C GLN A 26 -76.97 -22.81 156.88
N LEU A 27 -77.87 -21.86 156.60
CA LEU A 27 -78.36 -21.59 155.24
C LEU A 27 -77.27 -20.94 154.36
N LEU A 28 -76.51 -19.99 154.90
CA LEU A 28 -75.36 -19.39 154.21
C LEU A 28 -74.23 -20.39 153.95
N GLU A 29 -74.01 -21.33 154.87
CA GLU A 29 -73.07 -22.44 154.68
C GLU A 29 -73.55 -23.40 153.59
N GLY A 30 -74.86 -23.71 153.54
CA GLY A 30 -75.49 -24.48 152.46
C GLY A 30 -75.35 -23.79 151.09
N ASP A 31 -75.66 -22.50 151.01
CA ASP A 31 -75.52 -21.71 149.79
C ASP A 31 -74.06 -21.62 149.34
N ARG A 32 -73.11 -21.41 150.27
CA ARG A 32 -71.68 -21.42 149.97
C ARG A 32 -71.22 -22.78 149.43
N SER A 33 -71.72 -23.87 149.99
CA SER A 33 -71.43 -25.22 149.51
C SER A 33 -72.00 -25.45 148.10
N ALA A 34 -73.27 -25.09 147.86
CA ALA A 34 -73.92 -25.22 146.57
C ALA A 34 -73.25 -24.36 145.48
N TYR A 35 -72.82 -23.13 145.80
CA TYR A 35 -72.06 -22.28 144.88
C TYR A 35 -70.69 -22.85 144.55
N PHE A 36 -69.97 -23.37 145.54
CA PHE A 36 -68.66 -24.00 145.29
C PHE A 36 -68.79 -25.26 144.44
N GLU A 37 -69.80 -26.09 144.70
CA GLU A 37 -70.08 -27.30 143.94
C GLU A 37 -70.54 -26.99 142.52
N SER A 38 -71.40 -25.98 142.33
CA SER A 38 -71.81 -25.47 141.02
C SER A 38 -70.63 -24.90 140.23
N SER A 39 -69.74 -24.13 140.87
CA SER A 39 -68.53 -23.60 140.25
C SER A 39 -67.54 -24.70 139.85
N GLN A 40 -67.29 -25.68 140.73
CA GLN A 40 -66.46 -26.85 140.43
C GLN A 40 -67.05 -27.69 139.29
N SER A 41 -68.37 -27.88 139.27
CA SER A 41 -69.09 -28.55 138.18
C SER A 41 -68.97 -27.78 136.86
N ALA A 42 -69.12 -26.46 136.87
CA ALA A 42 -68.92 -25.61 135.71
C ALA A 42 -67.47 -25.62 135.21
N ILE A 43 -66.48 -25.61 136.10
CA ILE A 43 -65.05 -25.71 135.75
C ILE A 43 -64.75 -27.07 135.11
N LYS A 44 -65.28 -28.17 135.66
CA LYS A 44 -65.13 -29.51 135.06
C LYS A 44 -65.76 -29.58 133.67
N LYS A 45 -67.00 -29.10 133.52
CA LYS A 45 -67.67 -29.01 132.22
C LYS A 45 -66.87 -28.19 131.20
N ASN A 46 -66.40 -27.01 131.58
CA ASN A 46 -65.57 -26.17 130.69
C ASN A 46 -64.27 -26.87 130.28
N ARG A 47 -63.62 -27.60 131.20
CA ARG A 47 -62.39 -28.34 130.93
C ARG A 47 -62.63 -29.48 129.93
N GLU A 48 -63.77 -30.17 130.05
CA GLU A 48 -64.21 -31.17 129.08
C GLU A 48 -64.52 -30.55 127.72
N THR A 49 -65.23 -29.42 127.66
CA THR A 49 -65.51 -28.70 126.40
C THR A 49 -64.23 -28.25 125.69
N ILE A 50 -63.24 -27.74 126.42
CA ILE A 50 -61.94 -27.35 125.83
C ILE A 50 -61.20 -28.55 125.24
N LEU A 51 -61.24 -29.71 125.91
CA LEU A 51 -60.64 -30.93 125.39
C LEU A 51 -61.35 -31.43 124.12
N GLN A 52 -62.69 -31.37 124.11
CA GLN A 52 -63.49 -31.68 122.93
C GLN A 52 -63.13 -30.75 121.76
N LEU A 53 -63.11 -29.43 121.96
CA LEU A 53 -62.76 -28.46 120.92
C LEU A 53 -61.31 -28.62 120.41
N ARG A 54 -60.36 -29.00 121.26
CA ARG A 54 -58.98 -29.29 120.83
C ARG A 54 -58.93 -30.56 120.00
N GLN A 55 -59.67 -31.59 120.39
CA GLN A 55 -59.76 -32.83 119.61
C GLN A 55 -60.48 -32.60 118.27
N GLU A 56 -61.54 -31.79 118.26
CA GLU A 56 -62.23 -31.36 117.05
C GLU A 56 -61.33 -30.55 116.13
N ASN A 57 -60.57 -29.58 116.64
CA ASN A 57 -59.59 -28.85 115.83
C ASN A 57 -58.51 -29.77 115.26
N LYS A 58 -58.00 -30.71 116.06
CA LYS A 58 -57.05 -31.72 115.57
C LYS A 58 -57.66 -32.59 114.46
N ASN A 59 -58.93 -32.96 114.61
CA ASN A 59 -59.67 -33.72 113.59
C ASN A 59 -59.96 -32.87 112.34
N LEU A 60 -60.27 -31.58 112.48
CA LEU A 60 -60.49 -30.66 111.36
C LEU A 60 -59.21 -30.41 110.57
N HIS A 61 -58.06 -30.24 111.24
CA HIS A 61 -56.76 -30.15 110.57
C HIS A 61 -56.39 -31.44 109.84
N LYS A 62 -56.71 -32.62 110.42
CA LYS A 62 -56.57 -33.91 109.72
C LYS A 62 -57.48 -33.98 108.50
N LYS A 63 -58.76 -33.63 108.62
CA LYS A 63 -59.70 -33.60 107.50
C LYS A 63 -59.29 -32.63 106.40
N LEU A 64 -58.71 -31.49 106.74
CA LEU A 64 -58.20 -30.52 105.76
C LEU A 64 -56.96 -31.07 105.03
N ALA A 65 -56.03 -31.71 105.76
CA ALA A 65 -54.87 -32.35 105.16
C ALA A 65 -55.25 -33.55 104.28
N GLU A 66 -56.19 -34.38 104.73
CA GLU A 66 -56.75 -35.50 103.96
C GLU A 66 -57.51 -34.98 102.71
N GLY A 67 -58.25 -33.88 102.83
CA GLY A 67 -58.92 -33.21 101.71
C GLY A 67 -57.94 -32.67 100.67
N ASP A 68 -56.90 -31.95 101.10
CA ASP A 68 -55.82 -31.47 100.23
C ASP A 68 -55.08 -32.64 99.55
N GLU A 69 -54.83 -33.73 100.28
CA GLU A 69 -54.17 -34.93 99.76
C GLU A 69 -55.05 -35.68 98.73
N GLN A 70 -56.36 -35.73 98.96
CA GLN A 70 -57.31 -36.36 98.04
C GLN A 70 -57.48 -35.55 96.75
N LEU A 71 -57.57 -34.21 96.85
CA LEU A 71 -57.65 -33.33 95.69
C LEU A 71 -56.39 -33.42 94.82
N ILE A 72 -55.21 -33.51 95.44
CA ILE A 72 -53.94 -33.74 94.72
C ILE A 72 -53.95 -35.14 94.09
N LYS A 73 -54.46 -36.18 94.77
CA LYS A 73 -54.56 -37.53 94.17
C LYS A 73 -55.46 -37.55 92.93
N ASP A 74 -56.59 -36.84 92.95
CA ASP A 74 -57.55 -36.80 91.85
C ASP A 74 -57.03 -36.01 90.65
N VAL A 75 -56.42 -34.83 90.86
CA VAL A 75 -55.86 -33.99 89.79
C VAL A 75 -54.66 -34.65 89.08
N PHE A 76 -53.86 -35.44 89.81
CA PHE A 76 -52.68 -36.14 89.27
C PHE A 76 -52.94 -37.64 88.97
N GLN A 77 -54.19 -38.07 88.82
CA GLN A 77 -54.49 -39.44 88.36
C GLN A 77 -53.81 -39.72 87.01
N GLY A 78 -52.97 -40.75 86.97
CA GLY A 78 -52.19 -41.15 85.78
C GLY A 78 -50.80 -40.50 85.62
N ARG A 79 -50.44 -39.48 86.42
CA ARG A 79 -49.11 -38.84 86.39
C ARG A 79 -48.27 -39.21 87.62
N GLY A 80 -47.75 -40.44 87.64
CA GLY A 80 -47.10 -41.04 88.82
C GLY A 80 -45.89 -40.27 89.37
N VAL A 81 -45.06 -39.69 88.49
CA VAL A 81 -43.83 -38.98 88.88
C VAL A 81 -44.12 -37.57 89.42
N GLU A 82 -45.05 -36.84 88.80
CA GLU A 82 -45.48 -35.52 89.23
C GLU A 82 -46.25 -35.61 90.56
N LYS A 83 -47.07 -36.66 90.74
CA LYS A 83 -47.79 -36.95 91.99
C LYS A 83 -46.88 -37.08 93.21
N ALA A 84 -45.69 -37.67 93.05
CA ALA A 84 -44.74 -37.83 94.15
C ALA A 84 -44.14 -36.49 94.61
N SER A 85 -43.98 -35.54 93.68
CA SER A 85 -43.38 -34.24 93.94
C SER A 85 -44.29 -33.28 94.71
N PHE A 86 -45.60 -33.54 94.71
CA PHE A 86 -46.62 -32.73 95.42
C PHE A 86 -47.15 -33.39 96.70
N ARG A 87 -46.54 -34.49 97.15
CA ARG A 87 -46.95 -35.21 98.37
C ARG A 87 -46.61 -34.35 99.61
N ASN A 88 -47.59 -34.14 100.49
CA ASN A 88 -47.49 -33.29 101.70
C ASN A 88 -47.42 -31.77 101.45
N MET A 89 -47.68 -31.30 100.24
CA MET A 89 -47.83 -29.86 99.97
C MET A 89 -49.30 -29.45 100.05
N SER A 90 -49.58 -28.25 100.56
CA SER A 90 -50.93 -27.68 100.42
C SER A 90 -51.23 -27.37 98.95
N VAL A 91 -52.50 -27.48 98.57
CA VAL A 91 -53.00 -27.21 97.21
C VAL A 91 -52.53 -25.84 96.68
N LYS A 92 -52.43 -24.82 97.54
CA LYS A 92 -51.94 -23.48 97.15
C LYS A 92 -50.48 -23.50 96.68
N SER A 93 -49.61 -24.20 97.40
CA SER A 93 -48.20 -24.30 97.04
C SER A 93 -48.01 -25.15 95.78
N ALA A 94 -48.74 -26.26 95.65
CA ALA A 94 -48.73 -27.08 94.43
C ALA A 94 -49.15 -26.26 93.19
N ARG A 95 -50.19 -25.43 93.32
CA ARG A 95 -50.62 -24.50 92.27
C ARG A 95 -49.51 -23.54 91.84
N THR A 96 -48.79 -22.92 92.78
CA THR A 96 -47.70 -21.97 92.43
C THR A 96 -46.54 -22.63 91.68
N VAL A 97 -46.24 -23.90 92.00
CA VAL A 97 -45.19 -24.67 91.31
C VAL A 97 -45.65 -25.03 89.90
N LEU A 98 -46.90 -25.49 89.72
CA LEU A 98 -47.44 -25.72 88.37
C LEU A 98 -47.50 -24.43 87.55
N GLU A 99 -47.90 -23.31 88.14
CA GLU A 99 -47.89 -22.01 87.46
C GLU A 99 -46.47 -21.57 87.05
N LYS A 100 -45.44 -21.93 87.82
CA LYS A 100 -44.05 -21.71 87.44
C LYS A 100 -43.64 -22.63 86.28
N GLU A 101 -43.96 -23.91 86.35
CA GLU A 101 -43.66 -24.87 85.27
C GLU A 101 -44.36 -24.52 83.96
N VAL A 102 -45.62 -24.08 84.02
CA VAL A 102 -46.37 -23.60 82.86
C VAL A 102 -45.69 -22.35 82.27
N ARG A 103 -45.27 -21.41 83.11
CA ARG A 103 -44.51 -20.22 82.65
C ARG A 103 -43.18 -20.61 82.00
N ASP A 104 -42.46 -21.58 82.55
CA ASP A 104 -41.19 -22.05 81.99
C ASP A 104 -41.38 -22.81 80.68
N LYS A 105 -42.43 -23.65 80.57
CA LYS A 105 -42.84 -24.29 79.31
C LYS A 105 -43.27 -23.26 78.27
N MET A 106 -43.98 -22.20 78.67
CA MET A 106 -44.39 -21.11 77.78
C MET A 106 -43.19 -20.30 77.28
N LYS A 107 -42.21 -20.00 78.14
CA LYS A 107 -40.95 -19.36 77.73
C LYS A 107 -40.18 -20.21 76.74
N LYS A 108 -40.06 -21.52 76.98
CA LYS A 108 -39.45 -22.46 76.03
C LYS A 108 -40.18 -22.47 74.69
N LEU A 109 -41.52 -22.51 74.71
CA LEU A 109 -42.33 -22.45 73.49
C LEU A 109 -42.12 -21.14 72.72
N ASN A 110 -42.09 -20.00 73.41
CA ASN A 110 -41.86 -18.71 72.79
C ASN A 110 -40.45 -18.59 72.19
N ALA A 111 -39.44 -19.13 72.87
CA ALA A 111 -38.08 -19.23 72.32
C ALA A 111 -38.05 -20.09 71.05
N MET A 112 -38.70 -21.26 71.06
CA MET A 112 -38.80 -22.13 69.88
C MET A 112 -39.58 -21.47 68.72
N LYS A 113 -40.63 -20.70 69.02
CA LYS A 113 -41.36 -19.92 68.00
C LYS A 113 -40.48 -18.83 67.39
N HIS A 114 -39.70 -18.13 68.20
CA HIS A 114 -38.77 -17.12 67.72
C HIS A 114 -37.71 -17.73 66.81
N THR A 115 -37.03 -18.82 67.24
CA THR A 115 -36.03 -19.50 66.39
C THR A 115 -36.63 -20.01 65.08
N THR A 116 -37.83 -20.59 65.11
CA THR A 116 -38.55 -21.01 63.91
C THR A 116 -38.84 -19.83 62.98
N GLN A 117 -39.27 -18.68 63.53
CA GLN A 117 -39.57 -17.49 62.74
C GLN A 117 -38.31 -16.90 62.10
N THR A 118 -37.20 -16.82 62.83
CA THR A 118 -35.91 -16.38 62.30
C THR A 118 -35.43 -17.30 61.17
N GLN A 119 -35.56 -18.61 61.34
CA GLN A 119 -35.23 -19.58 60.29
C GLN A 119 -36.14 -19.44 59.07
N LYS A 120 -37.45 -19.18 59.25
CA LYS A 120 -38.38 -18.90 58.14
C LYS A 120 -38.01 -17.63 57.38
N GLN A 121 -37.71 -16.53 58.09
CA GLN A 121 -37.25 -15.29 57.47
C GLN A 121 -35.95 -15.51 56.69
N ARG A 122 -35.00 -16.24 57.27
CA ARG A 122 -33.75 -16.58 56.57
C ARG A 122 -33.98 -17.45 55.34
N LEU A 123 -34.93 -18.38 55.41
CA LEU A 123 -35.34 -19.19 54.27
C LEU A 123 -36.02 -18.35 53.19
N GLU A 124 -36.85 -17.38 53.57
CA GLU A 124 -37.47 -16.43 52.63
C GLU A 124 -36.43 -15.53 51.97
N GLU A 125 -35.48 -14.98 52.73
CA GLU A 125 -34.32 -14.25 52.19
C GLU A 125 -33.53 -15.11 51.20
N MET A 126 -33.19 -16.35 51.57
CA MET A 126 -32.50 -17.26 50.66
C MET A 126 -33.35 -17.62 49.43
N LYS A 127 -34.66 -17.75 49.56
CA LYS A 127 -35.56 -17.96 48.42
C LYS A 127 -35.61 -16.75 47.52
N LEU A 128 -35.60 -15.53 48.07
CA LEU A 128 -35.59 -14.28 47.32
C LEU A 128 -34.26 -14.11 46.59
N GLN A 129 -33.15 -14.37 47.27
CA GLN A 129 -31.81 -14.40 46.68
C GLN A 129 -31.73 -15.47 45.58
N TYR A 130 -32.23 -16.69 45.84
CA TYR A 130 -32.29 -17.75 44.84
C TYR A 130 -33.16 -17.35 43.65
N GLN A 131 -34.31 -16.68 43.84
CA GLN A 131 -35.13 -16.18 42.74
C GLN A 131 -34.44 -15.06 41.94
N SER A 132 -33.69 -14.18 42.60
CA SER A 132 -32.90 -13.12 41.95
C SER A 132 -31.67 -13.65 41.21
N MET A 133 -31.06 -14.73 41.73
CA MET A 133 -29.87 -15.38 41.17
C MET A 133 -30.22 -16.50 40.20
N LYS A 134 -31.48 -16.97 40.19
CA LYS A 134 -31.96 -17.91 39.18
C LYS A 134 -31.96 -17.13 37.86
N PRO A 135 -31.08 -17.46 36.90
CA PRO A 135 -31.18 -16.86 35.58
C PRO A 135 -32.58 -17.16 35.04
N GLN A 136 -33.15 -16.24 34.26
CA GLN A 136 -34.40 -16.42 33.51
C GLN A 136 -34.28 -17.62 32.57
N ASN A 137 -34.34 -18.84 33.10
CA ASN A 137 -34.02 -20.07 32.38
C ASN A 137 -35.01 -21.19 32.69
N ARG A 138 -36.27 -20.84 33.00
CA ARG A 138 -37.40 -21.78 32.97
C ARG A 138 -38.70 -21.09 32.55
N SER A 139 -38.80 -20.77 31.26
CA SER A 139 -40.04 -20.92 30.49
C SER A 139 -39.68 -21.00 29.00
N PRO A 140 -40.34 -21.88 28.21
CA PRO A 140 -40.12 -21.96 26.78
C PRO A 140 -40.84 -20.80 26.08
N LEU A 141 -40.17 -19.65 25.88
CA LEU A 141 -40.60 -18.47 25.10
C LEU A 141 -39.32 -17.59 24.82
N PRO A 142 -39.40 -16.48 24.08
CA PRO A 142 -39.10 -16.18 22.67
C PRO A 142 -37.61 -15.88 22.31
N ASP A 143 -36.65 -16.07 23.22
CA ASP A 143 -35.26 -15.62 22.98
C ASP A 143 -34.49 -16.48 21.97
N THR A 144 -34.85 -17.75 21.80
CA THR A 144 -34.34 -18.57 20.68
C THR A 144 -34.78 -18.03 19.33
N GLN A 145 -36.02 -17.52 19.20
CA GLN A 145 -36.45 -16.89 17.94
C GLN A 145 -35.70 -15.58 17.68
N LYS A 146 -35.42 -14.78 18.71
CA LYS A 146 -34.62 -13.56 18.56
C LYS A 146 -33.17 -13.85 18.20
N GLN A 147 -32.53 -14.82 18.85
CA GLN A 147 -31.18 -15.26 18.48
C GLN A 147 -31.15 -15.86 17.07
N GLU A 148 -32.16 -16.64 16.70
CA GLU A 148 -32.26 -17.22 15.36
C GLU A 148 -32.55 -16.15 14.30
N GLU A 149 -33.33 -15.11 14.63
CA GLU A 149 -33.52 -13.92 13.78
C GLU A 149 -32.24 -13.07 13.66
N GLU A 150 -31.48 -12.93 14.75
CA GLU A 150 -30.19 -12.24 14.75
C GLU A 150 -29.15 -13.01 13.94
N GLU A 151 -29.07 -14.34 14.07
CA GLU A 151 -28.23 -15.19 13.21
C GLU A 151 -28.66 -15.11 11.75
N LYS A 152 -29.97 -15.11 11.46
CA LYS A 152 -30.48 -14.92 10.09
C LYS A 152 -30.10 -13.55 9.53
N LYS A 153 -30.20 -12.48 10.33
CA LYS A 153 -29.75 -11.13 9.96
C LYS A 153 -28.24 -11.10 9.72
N LEU A 154 -27.46 -11.77 10.55
CA LEU A 154 -26.00 -11.86 10.44
C LEU A 154 -25.61 -12.58 9.15
N ARG A 155 -26.23 -13.73 8.83
CA ARG A 155 -26.02 -14.42 7.54
C ARG A 155 -26.44 -13.59 6.33
N ILE A 156 -27.51 -12.79 6.42
CA ILE A 156 -27.93 -11.90 5.34
C ILE A 156 -26.91 -10.76 5.15
N LEU A 157 -26.40 -10.20 6.24
CA LEU A 157 -25.38 -9.15 6.22
C LEU A 157 -24.05 -9.67 5.66
N GLU A 158 -23.63 -10.88 6.05
CA GLU A 158 -22.46 -11.57 5.51
C GLU A 158 -22.61 -11.80 4.01
N ASN A 159 -23.72 -12.40 3.56
CA ASN A 159 -23.99 -12.60 2.13
C ASN A 159 -24.02 -11.29 1.35
N ARG A 160 -24.53 -10.20 1.95
CA ARG A 160 -24.56 -8.88 1.32
C ARG A 160 -23.16 -8.26 1.26
N LEU A 161 -22.35 -8.45 2.29
CA LEU A 161 -20.96 -8.02 2.32
C LEU A 161 -20.16 -8.75 1.24
N GLU A 162 -20.27 -10.07 1.17
CA GLU A 162 -19.57 -10.91 0.20
C GLU A 162 -19.98 -10.55 -1.24
N LYS A 163 -21.28 -10.35 -1.50
CA LYS A 163 -21.76 -9.83 -2.81
C LYS A 163 -21.19 -8.46 -3.14
N THR A 164 -21.04 -7.58 -2.16
CA THR A 164 -20.47 -6.25 -2.38
C THR A 164 -18.98 -6.34 -2.65
N GLN A 165 -18.25 -7.19 -1.93
CA GLN A 165 -16.84 -7.47 -2.18
C GLN A 165 -16.65 -8.04 -3.58
N LEU A 166 -17.47 -8.99 -4.01
CA LEU A 166 -17.38 -9.59 -5.35
C LEU A 166 -17.59 -8.53 -6.44
N LYS A 167 -18.55 -7.62 -6.26
CA LYS A 167 -18.76 -6.46 -7.14
C LYS A 167 -17.57 -5.50 -7.13
N CYS A 168 -16.95 -5.24 -5.98
CA CYS A 168 -15.75 -4.41 -5.91
C CYS A 168 -14.59 -5.03 -6.69
N HIS A 169 -14.33 -6.33 -6.52
CA HIS A 169 -13.27 -7.04 -7.27
C HIS A 169 -13.54 -7.04 -8.78
N GLU A 170 -14.80 -7.21 -9.19
CA GLU A 170 -15.20 -7.13 -10.60
C GLU A 170 -15.01 -5.72 -11.16
N ALA A 171 -15.41 -4.68 -10.41
CA ALA A 171 -15.19 -3.29 -10.77
C ALA A 171 -13.69 -2.96 -10.87
N GLU A 172 -12.86 -3.46 -9.97
CA GLU A 172 -11.40 -3.33 -10.05
C GLU A 172 -10.84 -4.05 -11.27
N HIS A 173 -11.35 -5.24 -11.61
CA HIS A 173 -10.92 -5.97 -12.80
C HIS A 173 -11.26 -5.19 -14.07
N ILE A 174 -12.47 -4.65 -14.17
CA ILE A 174 -12.90 -3.78 -15.27
C ILE A 174 -12.04 -2.51 -15.32
N MET A 175 -11.78 -1.86 -14.18
CA MET A 175 -10.93 -0.67 -14.10
C MET A 175 -9.50 -0.95 -14.56
N ARG A 176 -8.91 -2.08 -14.15
CA ARG A 176 -7.60 -2.53 -14.66
C ARG A 176 -7.62 -2.72 -16.18
N GLY A 177 -8.72 -3.25 -16.73
CA GLY A 177 -8.93 -3.34 -18.17
C GLY A 177 -8.93 -1.97 -18.86
N TYR A 178 -9.69 -1.00 -18.33
CA TYR A 178 -9.73 0.36 -18.87
C TYR A 178 -8.39 1.10 -18.74
N LEU A 179 -7.65 0.88 -17.65
CA LEU A 179 -6.32 1.47 -17.48
C LEU A 179 -5.34 0.95 -18.52
N LYS A 180 -5.34 -0.36 -18.81
CA LYS A 180 -4.53 -0.95 -19.89
C LYS A 180 -4.94 -0.42 -21.26
N LEU A 181 -6.24 -0.29 -21.51
CA LEU A 181 -6.73 0.27 -22.77
C LEU A 181 -6.30 1.74 -22.92
N LYS A 182 -6.35 2.52 -21.83
CA LYS A 182 -5.87 3.90 -21.81
C LYS A 182 -4.36 3.96 -22.10
N GLU A 183 -3.56 3.11 -21.46
CA GLU A 183 -2.12 3.05 -21.68
C GLU A 183 -1.80 2.75 -23.16
N HIS A 184 -2.45 1.74 -23.75
CA HIS A 184 -2.31 1.44 -25.18
C HIS A 184 -2.72 2.61 -26.07
N LEU A 185 -3.85 3.27 -25.79
CA LEU A 185 -4.29 4.44 -26.55
C LEU A 185 -3.32 5.62 -26.41
N GLN A 186 -2.69 5.77 -25.24
CA GLN A 186 -1.68 6.80 -25.02
C GLN A 186 -0.40 6.47 -25.80
N GLU A 187 0.06 5.22 -25.79
CA GLU A 187 1.19 4.77 -26.61
C GLU A 187 0.91 4.99 -28.10
N ASP A 188 -0.26 4.58 -28.59
CA ASP A 188 -0.67 4.81 -29.98
C ASP A 188 -0.67 6.30 -30.32
N SER A 189 -1.20 7.15 -29.42
CA SER A 189 -1.26 8.59 -29.63
C SER A 189 0.11 9.23 -29.83
N LEU A 190 1.14 8.71 -29.15
CA LEU A 190 2.52 9.17 -29.31
C LEU A 190 3.10 8.79 -30.68
N THR A 191 2.60 7.74 -31.33
CA THR A 191 3.09 7.30 -32.64
C THR A 191 2.46 8.05 -33.81
N PHE A 192 1.29 8.64 -33.65
CA PHE A 192 0.59 9.32 -34.76
C PHE A 192 1.35 10.55 -35.25
N GLN A 193 1.89 11.40 -34.35
CA GLN A 193 2.59 12.61 -34.76
C GLN A 193 3.86 12.29 -35.59
N PRO A 194 4.77 11.39 -35.17
CA PRO A 194 5.91 11.00 -36.00
C PRO A 194 5.53 10.39 -37.35
N GLN A 195 4.42 9.63 -37.41
CA GLN A 195 3.92 9.07 -38.68
C GLN A 195 3.39 10.17 -39.60
N LEU A 196 2.66 11.15 -39.07
CA LEU A 196 2.20 12.33 -39.80
C LEU A 196 3.40 13.13 -40.32
N ASP A 197 4.37 13.46 -39.45
CA ASP A 197 5.57 14.20 -39.82
C ASP A 197 6.35 13.50 -40.94
N ARG A 198 6.46 12.16 -40.90
CA ARG A 198 7.10 11.36 -41.96
C ARG A 198 6.33 11.44 -43.28
N MET A 199 5.00 11.35 -43.24
CA MET A 199 4.17 11.47 -44.43
C MET A 199 4.23 12.89 -45.01
N GLU A 200 4.19 13.92 -44.17
CA GLU A 200 4.35 15.32 -44.58
C GLU A 200 5.72 15.56 -45.22
N ALA A 201 6.80 15.07 -44.62
CA ALA A 201 8.14 15.17 -45.19
C ALA A 201 8.24 14.51 -46.57
N GLU A 202 7.63 13.33 -46.75
CA GLU A 202 7.61 12.66 -48.05
C GLU A 202 6.77 13.43 -49.09
N ILE A 203 5.62 14.00 -48.68
CA ILE A 203 4.82 14.88 -49.57
C ILE A 203 5.64 16.10 -50.00
N HIS A 204 6.37 16.73 -49.08
CA HIS A 204 7.23 17.88 -49.40
C HIS A 204 8.34 17.47 -50.38
N ARG A 205 8.99 16.33 -50.13
CA ARG A 205 10.03 15.78 -51.01
C ARG A 205 9.48 15.50 -52.42
N GLN A 206 8.32 14.85 -52.52
CA GLN A 206 7.68 14.54 -53.79
C GLN A 206 7.24 15.81 -54.53
N THR A 207 6.72 16.81 -53.81
CA THR A 207 6.34 18.10 -54.38
C THR A 207 7.56 18.83 -54.95
N GLN A 208 8.70 18.78 -54.26
CA GLN A 208 9.96 19.36 -54.73
C GLN A 208 10.46 18.65 -56.00
N VAL A 209 10.49 17.32 -56.00
CA VAL A 209 10.86 16.52 -57.19
C VAL A 209 9.94 16.82 -58.37
N LEU A 210 8.63 16.97 -58.12
CA LEU A 210 7.66 17.31 -59.17
C LEU A 210 7.95 18.69 -59.77
N LYS A 211 8.25 19.70 -58.93
CA LYS A 211 8.64 21.03 -59.41
C LYS A 211 9.91 20.98 -60.26
N GLU A 212 10.94 20.25 -59.82
CA GLU A 212 12.18 20.07 -60.57
C GLU A 212 11.91 19.38 -61.92
N LEU A 213 11.06 18.36 -61.94
CA LEU A 213 10.67 17.66 -63.16
C LEU A 213 9.87 18.57 -64.12
N GLN A 214 9.02 19.45 -63.58
CA GLN A 214 8.30 20.45 -64.38
C GLN A 214 9.26 21.43 -65.05
N VAL A 215 10.25 21.94 -64.32
CA VAL A 215 11.30 22.83 -64.88
C VAL A 215 12.07 22.09 -65.97
N MET A 216 12.54 20.87 -65.70
CA MET A 216 13.24 20.06 -66.69
C MET A 216 12.40 19.80 -67.95
N ASN A 217 11.09 19.55 -67.79
CA ASN A 217 10.19 19.37 -68.91
C ASN A 217 10.02 20.67 -69.71
N SER A 218 9.84 21.81 -69.05
CA SER A 218 9.80 23.12 -69.69
C SER A 218 11.08 23.40 -70.49
N ASP A 219 12.24 23.12 -69.92
CA ASP A 219 13.54 23.27 -70.59
C ASP A 219 13.66 22.35 -71.81
N ALA A 220 13.22 21.09 -71.69
CA ALA A 220 13.19 20.15 -72.81
C ALA A 220 12.25 20.62 -73.93
N HIS A 221 11.10 21.20 -73.58
CA HIS A 221 10.19 21.81 -74.54
C HIS A 221 10.82 23.01 -75.25
N LEU A 222 11.45 23.93 -74.51
CA LEU A 222 12.15 25.09 -75.06
C LEU A 222 13.30 24.67 -75.99
N SER A 223 14.10 23.69 -75.59
CA SER A 223 15.20 23.14 -76.40
C SER A 223 14.69 22.51 -77.69
N LYS A 224 13.60 21.74 -77.63
CA LYS A 224 12.95 21.17 -78.82
C LYS A 224 12.43 22.26 -79.75
N ASP A 225 11.78 23.29 -79.22
CA ASP A 225 11.22 24.37 -80.03
C ASP A 225 12.33 25.23 -80.65
N ALA A 226 13.43 25.47 -79.93
CA ALA A 226 14.63 26.11 -80.47
C ALA A 226 15.27 25.29 -81.61
N ALA A 227 15.43 23.98 -81.42
CA ALA A 227 15.95 23.09 -82.46
C ALA A 227 15.05 23.04 -83.71
N LYS A 228 13.72 23.08 -83.52
CA LYS A 228 12.76 23.18 -84.64
C LYS A 228 12.87 24.51 -85.39
N ALA A 229 13.01 25.62 -84.67
CA ALA A 229 13.17 26.94 -85.28
C ALA A 229 14.50 27.02 -86.08
N GLU A 230 15.58 26.47 -85.53
CA GLU A 230 16.86 26.38 -86.23
C GLU A 230 16.76 25.51 -87.48
N LEU A 231 16.11 24.34 -87.38
CA LEU A 231 15.86 23.48 -88.53
C LEU A 231 15.09 24.21 -89.65
N GLN A 232 14.03 24.94 -89.29
CA GLN A 232 13.24 25.72 -90.26
C GLN A 232 14.09 26.80 -90.94
N LEU A 233 14.92 27.52 -90.18
CA LEU A 233 15.82 28.53 -90.74
C LEU A 233 16.81 27.93 -91.74
N GLN A 234 17.39 26.77 -91.39
CA GLN A 234 18.32 26.04 -92.27
C GLN A 234 17.62 25.52 -93.53
N GLU A 235 16.41 24.97 -93.40
CA GLU A 235 15.59 24.56 -94.54
C GLU A 235 15.30 25.73 -95.48
N GLU A 236 14.85 26.87 -94.94
CA GLU A 236 14.60 28.09 -95.72
C GLU A 236 15.87 28.63 -96.40
N GLN A 237 17.03 28.56 -95.74
CA GLN A 237 18.31 28.91 -96.33
C GLN A 237 18.64 27.99 -97.51
N VAL A 238 18.53 26.67 -97.33
CA VAL A 238 18.77 25.69 -98.41
C VAL A 238 17.82 25.92 -99.59
N TYR A 239 16.55 26.23 -99.33
CA TYR A 239 15.60 26.57 -100.39
C TYR A 239 15.98 27.86 -101.13
N ARG A 240 16.42 28.90 -100.42
CA ARG A 240 16.90 30.15 -101.02
C ARG A 240 18.14 29.92 -101.88
N GLU A 241 19.14 29.24 -101.36
CA GLU A 241 20.36 28.88 -102.11
C GLU A 241 20.03 28.05 -103.35
N ARG A 242 19.12 27.08 -103.24
CA ARG A 242 18.67 26.27 -104.39
C ARG A 242 18.02 27.13 -105.48
N ARG A 243 17.15 28.08 -105.10
CA ARG A 243 16.52 29.02 -106.05
C ARG A 243 17.57 29.92 -106.71
N GLU A 244 18.55 30.40 -105.96
CA GLU A 244 19.64 31.21 -106.51
C GLU A 244 20.51 30.42 -107.48
N ARG A 245 20.90 29.19 -107.12
CA ARG A 245 21.62 28.27 -108.01
C ARG A 245 20.83 27.99 -109.29
N GLU A 246 19.52 27.76 -109.19
CA GLU A 246 18.65 27.55 -110.36
C GLU A 246 18.57 28.80 -111.26
N LYS A 247 18.46 30.00 -110.67
CA LYS A 247 18.52 31.26 -111.42
C LYS A 247 19.86 31.41 -112.15
N ILE A 248 20.97 31.12 -111.50
CA ILE A 248 22.32 31.18 -112.09
C ILE A 248 22.45 30.15 -113.23
N LEU A 249 22.04 28.90 -113.00
CA LEU A 249 22.03 27.86 -114.03
C LEU A 249 21.16 28.23 -115.22
N SER A 250 19.98 28.83 -115.00
CA SER A 250 19.12 29.33 -116.07
C SER A 250 19.79 30.44 -116.89
N ARG A 251 20.49 31.38 -116.23
CA ARG A 251 21.28 32.43 -116.92
C ARG A 251 22.38 31.81 -117.79
N TYR A 252 23.15 30.87 -117.25
CA TYR A 252 24.19 30.18 -118.02
C TYR A 252 23.62 29.37 -119.18
N LYS A 253 22.49 28.68 -118.98
CA LYS A 253 21.81 27.93 -120.04
C LYS A 253 21.36 28.86 -121.18
N LYS A 254 20.78 30.02 -120.87
CA LYS A 254 20.42 31.04 -121.87
C LYS A 254 21.65 31.55 -122.63
N GLN A 255 22.74 31.87 -121.94
CA GLN A 255 23.98 32.30 -122.60
C GLN A 255 24.58 31.21 -123.50
N ALA A 256 24.50 29.94 -123.07
CA ALA A 256 24.94 28.81 -123.89
C ALA A 256 24.05 28.63 -125.13
N GLU A 257 22.71 28.69 -124.98
CA GLU A 257 21.75 28.66 -126.08
C GLU A 257 21.97 29.82 -127.06
N GLU A 258 22.21 31.04 -126.58
CA GLU A 258 22.55 32.21 -127.40
C GLU A 258 23.85 32.00 -128.19
N LYS A 259 24.90 31.45 -127.56
CA LYS A 259 26.16 31.13 -128.25
C LYS A 259 25.96 30.04 -129.31
N VAL A 260 25.16 29.01 -129.02
CA VAL A 260 24.81 27.97 -130.00
C VAL A 260 24.02 28.56 -131.16
N ALA A 261 23.03 29.41 -130.89
CA ALA A 261 22.25 30.10 -131.92
C ALA A 261 23.12 31.05 -132.77
N GLN A 262 24.09 31.75 -132.17
CA GLN A 262 25.07 32.56 -132.89
C GLN A 262 25.99 31.68 -133.76
N ALA A 263 26.49 30.56 -133.25
CA ALA A 263 27.29 29.61 -134.01
C ALA A 263 26.50 28.98 -135.17
N GLU A 264 25.22 28.67 -134.99
CA GLU A 264 24.34 28.23 -136.07
C GLU A 264 24.10 29.33 -137.11
N ARG A 265 23.92 30.59 -136.69
CA ARG A 265 23.82 31.74 -137.62
C ARG A 265 25.12 31.94 -138.40
N MET A 266 26.28 31.73 -137.78
CA MET A 266 27.58 31.78 -138.46
C MET A 266 27.75 30.61 -139.45
N LYS A 267 27.26 29.41 -139.12
CA LYS A 267 27.26 28.24 -140.03
C LYS A 267 26.27 28.36 -141.19
N LYS A 268 25.17 29.11 -141.03
CA LYS A 268 24.17 29.38 -142.09
C LYS A 268 24.55 30.56 -143.00
N ARG A 269 25.71 31.20 -142.79
CA ARG A 269 26.23 32.29 -143.62
C ARG A 269 27.16 31.70 -144.70
N PRO A 270 26.86 31.76 -146.00
CA PRO A 270 27.73 31.20 -147.02
C PRO A 270 29.02 32.03 -147.12
N GLN A 271 30.15 31.32 -147.18
CA GLN A 271 31.51 31.85 -147.32
C GLN A 271 31.66 32.69 -148.59
N TRP A 272 31.90 34.00 -148.45
CA TRP A 272 32.44 34.87 -149.51
C TRP A 272 33.46 35.86 -148.92
N ALA A 273 34.63 35.87 -149.56
CA ALA A 273 35.73 36.86 -149.55
C ALA A 273 36.47 37.09 -148.22
N ALA A 274 37.78 36.82 -148.06
CA ALA A 274 38.96 37.20 -148.85
C ALA A 274 39.31 38.70 -148.81
N MET A 275 40.59 38.96 -148.49
CA MET A 275 41.43 40.14 -148.80
C MET A 275 41.80 41.09 -147.63
N HIS A 276 43.07 40.94 -147.20
CA HIS A 276 44.07 41.92 -146.73
C HIS A 276 44.07 43.27 -147.53
N PRO A 277 44.94 44.29 -147.26
CA PRO A 277 45.59 44.85 -146.05
C PRO A 277 45.71 46.42 -146.06
N ASP A 278 46.70 46.97 -145.32
CA ASP A 278 47.36 48.30 -145.43
C ASP A 278 46.73 49.48 -144.65
N GLU A 279 47.44 50.48 -144.10
CA GLU A 279 48.74 51.15 -144.39
C GLU A 279 49.10 51.98 -143.11
N LEU A 280 50.32 51.94 -142.54
CA LEU A 280 51.50 52.81 -142.73
C LEU A 280 51.45 54.30 -142.31
N SER A 281 52.62 54.74 -141.80
CA SER A 281 53.23 56.09 -141.85
C SER A 281 52.89 57.08 -140.73
N SER A 282 53.84 57.41 -139.84
CA SER A 282 54.88 58.48 -139.97
C SER A 282 54.32 59.85 -139.55
N GLU A 283 54.98 60.79 -138.88
CA GLU A 283 56.33 61.05 -138.35
C GLU A 283 56.24 62.50 -137.80
N ALA A 284 57.03 62.89 -136.77
CA ALA A 284 57.65 64.23 -136.60
C ALA A 284 57.91 64.65 -135.12
N GLN A 285 59.19 64.56 -134.74
CA GLN A 285 60.07 65.64 -134.25
C GLN A 285 59.72 66.49 -133.00
N HIS A 286 60.46 66.18 -131.93
CA HIS A 286 61.27 67.02 -131.03
C HIS A 286 60.89 68.48 -130.70
N SER A 287 60.85 68.79 -129.40
CA SER A 287 61.62 69.93 -128.83
C SER A 287 61.85 69.84 -127.30
N ALA A 288 63.08 70.19 -126.90
CA ALA A 288 63.57 70.76 -125.63
C ALA A 288 63.57 69.96 -124.30
N ASN A 289 64.79 69.86 -123.72
CA ASN A 289 65.15 69.28 -122.41
C ASN A 289 64.47 69.96 -121.20
N PRO A 290 64.30 69.21 -120.07
CA PRO A 290 65.25 69.33 -118.97
C PRO A 290 65.72 67.93 -118.46
N VAL A 291 67.03 67.71 -118.43
CA VAL A 291 67.64 66.37 -118.21
C VAL A 291 67.50 65.88 -116.75
N GLU A 292 67.25 66.74 -115.76
CA GLU A 292 67.06 66.31 -114.36
C GLU A 292 65.63 65.81 -114.07
N GLU A 293 64.63 66.26 -114.82
CA GLU A 293 63.23 65.83 -114.65
C GLU A 293 63.01 64.46 -115.31
N VAL A 294 63.75 64.15 -116.38
CA VAL A 294 63.67 62.87 -117.10
C VAL A 294 64.29 61.71 -116.32
N GLU A 295 65.39 61.92 -115.59
CA GLU A 295 65.96 60.89 -114.70
C GLU A 295 65.03 60.61 -113.51
N ALA A 296 64.44 61.65 -112.91
CA ALA A 296 63.44 61.49 -111.86
C ALA A 296 62.19 60.74 -112.37
N ILE A 297 61.66 61.12 -113.54
CA ILE A 297 60.52 60.44 -114.17
C ILE A 297 60.85 58.98 -114.50
N SER A 298 62.05 58.69 -115.02
CA SER A 298 62.47 57.32 -115.32
C SER A 298 62.62 56.45 -114.06
N THR A 299 63.18 57.00 -112.97
CA THR A 299 63.25 56.28 -111.69
C THR A 299 61.87 56.04 -111.07
N PHE A 300 60.94 57.00 -111.19
CA PHE A 300 59.55 56.82 -110.77
C PHE A 300 58.80 55.79 -111.65
N GLU A 301 59.01 55.79 -112.97
CA GLU A 301 58.43 54.79 -113.88
C GLU A 301 58.93 53.38 -113.58
N GLU A 302 60.23 53.20 -113.32
CA GLU A 302 60.79 51.91 -112.91
C GLU A 302 60.20 51.43 -111.57
N ALA A 303 60.07 52.33 -110.59
CA ALA A 303 59.44 51.99 -109.31
C ALA A 303 57.96 51.62 -109.50
N PHE A 304 57.24 52.34 -110.36
CA PHE A 304 55.84 52.06 -110.67
C PHE A 304 55.65 50.72 -111.38
N GLN A 305 56.56 50.38 -112.30
CA GLN A 305 56.56 49.10 -113.01
C GLN A 305 56.80 47.93 -112.05
N ARG A 306 57.76 48.06 -111.12
CA ARG A 306 57.97 47.06 -110.06
C ARG A 306 56.75 46.90 -109.15
N ILE A 307 56.06 47.98 -108.82
CA ILE A 307 54.82 47.90 -108.02
C ILE A 307 53.73 47.19 -108.82
N LYS A 308 53.51 47.56 -110.10
CA LYS A 308 52.55 46.88 -110.99
C LYS A 308 52.80 45.38 -111.09
N GLU A 309 54.06 44.98 -111.23
CA GLU A 309 54.47 43.58 -111.30
C GLU A 309 54.25 42.85 -109.97
N ALA A 310 54.56 43.48 -108.84
CA ALA A 310 54.37 42.90 -107.50
C ALA A 310 52.89 42.79 -107.10
N THR A 311 52.06 43.77 -107.49
CA THR A 311 50.62 43.77 -107.19
C THR A 311 49.79 43.04 -108.26
N GLY A 312 50.36 42.79 -109.45
CA GLY A 312 49.68 42.15 -110.58
C GLY A 312 48.58 43.01 -111.21
N VAL A 313 48.69 44.34 -111.13
CA VAL A 313 47.66 45.30 -111.52
C VAL A 313 48.15 46.15 -112.69
N THR A 314 47.31 46.41 -113.69
CA THR A 314 47.68 47.17 -114.90
C THR A 314 47.43 48.67 -114.80
N ASP A 315 46.38 49.09 -114.09
CA ASP A 315 46.03 50.50 -113.87
C ASP A 315 46.55 51.06 -112.54
N SER A 316 47.08 52.28 -112.60
CA SER A 316 47.58 53.05 -111.45
C SER A 316 46.52 53.28 -110.36
N ARG A 317 45.25 53.45 -110.72
CA ARG A 317 44.17 53.70 -109.76
C ARG A 317 43.78 52.44 -108.98
N GLU A 318 43.77 51.28 -109.66
CA GLU A 318 43.50 49.99 -109.03
C GLU A 318 44.55 49.61 -107.97
N ILE A 319 45.81 50.02 -108.17
CA ILE A 319 46.87 49.87 -107.16
C ILE A 319 46.50 50.65 -105.89
N VAL A 320 46.09 51.91 -106.03
CA VAL A 320 45.70 52.76 -104.90
C VAL A 320 44.50 52.16 -104.15
N ASP A 321 43.46 51.73 -104.87
CA ASP A 321 42.27 51.12 -104.25
C ASP A 321 42.58 49.81 -103.51
N ARG A 322 43.49 48.98 -104.05
CA ARG A 322 43.97 47.77 -103.37
C ARG A 322 44.79 48.08 -102.13
N PHE A 323 45.66 49.08 -102.17
CA PHE A 323 46.42 49.51 -100.99
C PHE A 323 45.50 50.06 -99.89
N ILE A 324 44.47 50.85 -100.24
CA ILE A 324 43.50 51.37 -99.28
C ILE A 324 42.70 50.23 -98.67
N SER A 325 42.11 49.34 -99.47
CA SER A 325 41.32 48.20 -98.96
C SER A 325 42.15 47.19 -98.17
N GLN A 326 43.43 46.99 -98.53
CA GLN A 326 44.35 46.17 -97.74
C GLN A 326 44.69 46.85 -96.40
N GLY A 327 44.86 48.17 -96.38
CA GLY A 327 45.04 48.95 -95.16
C GLY A 327 43.83 48.84 -94.23
N GLU A 328 42.61 49.00 -94.76
CA GLU A 328 41.36 48.84 -94.01
C GLU A 328 41.21 47.41 -93.45
N THR A 329 41.56 46.39 -94.25
CA THR A 329 41.54 44.98 -93.82
C THR A 329 42.55 44.72 -92.72
N GLN A 330 43.76 45.29 -92.82
CA GLN A 330 44.79 45.19 -91.78
C GLN A 330 44.31 45.85 -90.49
N GLU A 331 43.77 47.07 -90.55
CA GLU A 331 43.26 47.77 -89.38
C GLU A 331 42.12 46.99 -88.70
N HIS A 332 41.23 46.39 -89.49
CA HIS A 332 40.17 45.54 -88.96
C HIS A 332 40.70 44.27 -88.27
N LEU A 333 41.69 43.60 -88.87
CA LEU A 333 42.34 42.43 -88.26
C LEU A 333 43.11 42.78 -86.99
N GLU A 334 43.79 43.93 -86.96
CA GLU A 334 44.46 44.44 -85.77
C GLU A 334 43.46 44.75 -84.64
N LYS A 335 42.32 45.36 -84.96
CA LYS A 335 41.21 45.56 -84.01
C LYS A 335 40.67 44.24 -83.47
N MET A 336 40.36 43.28 -84.34
CA MET A 336 39.90 41.94 -83.92
C MET A 336 40.94 41.20 -83.07
N LYS A 337 42.24 41.32 -83.41
CA LYS A 337 43.32 40.75 -82.62
C LYS A 337 43.35 41.37 -81.22
N ALA A 338 43.28 42.70 -81.12
CA ALA A 338 43.28 43.40 -79.84
C ALA A 338 42.04 43.06 -79.00
N GLU A 339 40.87 42.90 -79.62
CA GLU A 339 39.64 42.47 -78.94
C GLU A 339 39.74 41.03 -78.42
N ASN A 340 40.26 40.10 -79.25
CA ASN A 340 40.49 38.72 -78.84
C ASN A 340 41.53 38.61 -77.72
N GLU A 341 42.63 39.38 -77.78
CA GLU A 341 43.63 39.44 -76.71
C GLU A 341 43.01 39.96 -75.40
N ARG A 342 42.16 41.00 -75.47
CA ARG A 342 41.43 41.51 -74.31
C ARG A 342 40.48 40.47 -73.72
N MET A 343 39.72 39.79 -74.57
CA MET A 343 38.79 38.74 -74.14
C MET A 343 39.52 37.55 -73.52
N LEU A 344 40.65 37.13 -74.11
CA LEU A 344 41.49 36.05 -73.57
C LEU A 344 42.03 36.42 -72.19
N LEU A 345 42.52 37.66 -72.00
CA LEU A 345 42.97 38.13 -70.70
C LEU A 345 41.84 38.15 -69.67
N GLN A 346 40.63 38.56 -70.05
CA GLN A 346 39.47 38.55 -69.17
C GLN A 346 39.08 37.11 -68.77
N LEU A 347 38.92 36.22 -69.75
CA LEU A 347 38.59 34.80 -69.50
C LEU A 347 39.67 34.10 -68.66
N ASN A 348 40.94 34.45 -68.85
CA ASN A 348 42.01 33.87 -68.03
C ASN A 348 41.97 34.38 -66.59
N LYS A 349 41.60 35.64 -66.37
CA LYS A 349 41.37 36.18 -65.01
C LYS A 349 40.18 35.48 -64.36
N GLU A 350 39.04 35.38 -65.05
CA GLU A 350 37.83 34.70 -64.56
C GLU A 350 38.09 33.21 -64.25
N LYS A 351 38.84 32.53 -65.11
CA LYS A 351 39.29 31.16 -64.85
C LYS A 351 40.10 31.06 -63.56
N ASN A 352 41.07 31.96 -63.37
CA ASN A 352 41.92 31.94 -62.18
C ASN A 352 41.12 32.26 -60.92
N THR A 353 40.20 33.23 -60.95
CA THR A 353 39.34 33.54 -59.79
C THR A 353 38.45 32.36 -59.43
N LEU A 354 37.77 31.76 -60.42
CA LEU A 354 36.93 30.57 -60.20
C LEU A 354 37.75 29.38 -59.68
N GLN A 355 38.99 29.23 -60.14
CA GLN A 355 39.86 28.16 -59.66
C GLN A 355 40.29 28.37 -58.20
N THR A 356 40.56 29.60 -57.79
CA THR A 356 40.85 29.94 -56.38
C THR A 356 39.62 29.72 -55.51
N GLU A 357 38.45 30.22 -55.91
CA GLU A 357 37.19 30.01 -55.18
C GLU A 357 36.86 28.52 -55.00
N LEU A 358 37.09 27.71 -56.04
CA LEU A 358 36.88 26.26 -55.97
C LEU A 358 37.87 25.57 -55.01
N GLN A 359 39.12 26.03 -54.94
CA GLN A 359 40.07 25.52 -53.96
C GLN A 359 39.63 25.89 -52.54
N ASP A 360 39.29 27.16 -52.30
CA ASP A 360 38.83 27.64 -51.00
C ASP A 360 37.60 26.87 -50.52
N MET A 361 36.61 26.65 -51.39
CA MET A 361 35.43 25.85 -51.07
C MET A 361 35.75 24.38 -50.78
N LYS A 362 36.70 23.76 -51.48
CA LYS A 362 37.12 22.38 -51.21
C LYS A 362 37.81 22.26 -49.85
N TYR A 363 38.64 23.23 -49.48
CA TYR A 363 39.36 23.20 -48.20
C TYR A 363 38.49 23.64 -47.03
N SER A 364 37.58 24.61 -47.20
CA SER A 364 36.61 25.01 -46.17
C SER A 364 35.64 23.88 -45.85
N GLN A 365 35.05 23.24 -46.86
CA GLN A 365 34.11 22.14 -46.67
C GLN A 365 34.77 20.95 -45.96
N LYS A 366 36.04 20.64 -46.28
CA LYS A 366 36.78 19.57 -45.60
C LYS A 366 37.10 19.94 -44.14
N THR A 367 37.44 21.20 -43.88
CA THR A 367 37.72 21.69 -42.52
C THR A 367 36.47 21.70 -41.66
N GLU A 368 35.33 22.17 -42.20
CA GLU A 368 34.03 22.17 -41.52
C GLU A 368 33.55 20.75 -41.23
N LEU A 369 33.70 19.82 -42.17
CA LEU A 369 33.30 18.42 -41.97
C LEU A 369 34.16 17.74 -40.87
N LEU A 370 35.47 17.99 -40.86
CA LEU A 370 36.36 17.47 -39.82
C LEU A 370 36.06 18.09 -38.45
N SER A 371 35.81 19.40 -38.39
CA SER A 371 35.42 20.10 -37.17
C SER A 371 34.06 19.60 -36.65
N GLY A 372 33.09 19.37 -37.53
CA GLY A 372 31.79 18.81 -37.17
C GLY A 372 31.91 17.37 -36.66
N GLN A 373 32.74 16.55 -37.30
CA GLN A 373 33.01 15.18 -36.86
C GLN A 373 33.69 15.13 -35.48
N GLN A 374 34.64 16.03 -35.21
CA GLN A 374 35.26 16.16 -33.89
C GLN A 374 34.25 16.58 -32.82
N MET A 375 33.41 17.58 -33.09
CA MET A 375 32.36 17.99 -32.15
C MET A 375 31.36 16.86 -31.88
N LEU A 376 31.00 16.07 -32.89
CA LEU A 376 30.14 14.91 -32.70
C LEU A 376 30.80 13.85 -31.80
N GLN A 377 32.08 13.54 -32.04
CA GLN A 377 32.83 12.61 -31.19
C GLN A 377 32.96 13.10 -29.74
N ASP A 378 33.14 14.41 -29.54
CA ASP A 378 33.18 15.01 -28.20
C ASP A 378 31.82 14.92 -27.51
N CYS A 379 30.74 15.24 -28.21
CA CYS A 379 29.37 15.07 -27.69
C CYS A 379 29.06 13.61 -27.36
N GLU A 380 29.47 12.65 -28.20
CA GLU A 380 29.29 11.22 -27.94
C GLU A 380 30.06 10.77 -26.69
N ARG A 381 31.28 11.26 -26.52
CA ARG A 381 32.11 10.98 -25.34
C ARG A 381 31.51 11.56 -24.07
N ASP A 382 31.03 12.80 -24.11
CA ASP A 382 30.37 13.45 -22.98
C ASP A 382 29.06 12.74 -22.63
N LEU A 383 28.30 12.32 -23.64
CA LEU A 383 27.08 11.52 -23.44
C LEU A 383 27.38 10.19 -22.76
N GLN A 384 28.41 9.47 -23.21
CA GLN A 384 28.84 8.22 -22.57
C GLN A 384 29.28 8.43 -21.12
N GLN A 385 30.00 9.51 -20.84
CA GLN A 385 30.44 9.86 -19.49
C GLN A 385 29.25 10.17 -18.58
N GLU A 386 28.27 10.95 -19.04
CA GLU A 386 27.06 11.25 -18.26
C GLU A 386 26.18 10.01 -18.07
N GLN A 387 26.11 9.11 -19.05
CA GLN A 387 25.43 7.82 -18.89
C GLN A 387 26.08 6.96 -17.80
N GLN A 388 27.41 6.82 -17.83
CA GLN A 388 28.14 6.10 -16.78
C GLN A 388 27.94 6.74 -15.40
N ARG A 389 27.94 8.08 -15.33
CA ARG A 389 27.68 8.82 -14.10
C ARG A 389 26.27 8.56 -13.57
N ARG A 390 25.27 8.59 -14.45
CA ARG A 390 23.87 8.28 -14.11
C ARG A 390 23.75 6.86 -13.57
N ASP A 391 24.35 5.89 -14.24
CA ASP A 391 24.26 4.48 -13.85
C ASP A 391 24.96 4.24 -12.49
N ALA A 392 26.12 4.87 -12.25
CA ALA A 392 26.80 4.82 -10.96
C ALA A 392 25.97 5.45 -9.82
N VAL A 393 25.28 6.57 -10.09
CA VAL A 393 24.38 7.22 -9.11
C VAL A 393 23.16 6.35 -8.85
N LYS A 394 22.60 5.71 -9.87
CA LYS A 394 21.48 4.77 -9.74
C LYS A 394 21.86 3.56 -8.88
N ASP A 395 23.00 2.93 -9.16
CA ASP A 395 23.50 1.82 -8.35
C ASP A 395 23.71 2.24 -6.87
N ARG A 396 24.21 3.45 -6.64
CA ARG A 396 24.36 4.00 -5.29
C ARG A 396 23.00 4.21 -4.61
N LEU A 397 22.02 4.74 -5.34
CA LEU A 397 20.66 4.94 -4.84
C LEU A 397 19.99 3.59 -4.49
N ASP A 398 20.13 2.59 -5.34
CA ASP A 398 19.57 1.25 -5.14
C ASP A 398 20.17 0.60 -3.88
N ARG A 399 21.49 0.73 -3.69
CA ARG A 399 22.17 0.27 -2.47
C ARG A 399 21.69 1.01 -1.22
N LEU A 400 21.58 2.34 -1.28
CA LEU A 400 21.09 3.14 -0.15
C LEU A 400 19.64 2.80 0.21
N THR A 401 18.79 2.59 -0.80
CA THR A 401 17.39 2.21 -0.62
C THR A 401 17.29 0.83 0.02
N TYR A 402 18.09 -0.14 -0.44
CA TYR A 402 18.16 -1.45 0.19
C TYR A 402 18.60 -1.38 1.65
N THR A 403 19.64 -0.61 1.96
CA THR A 403 20.10 -0.39 3.34
C THR A 403 19.01 0.29 4.18
N LEU A 404 18.36 1.33 3.66
CA LEU A 404 17.29 2.03 4.36
C LEU A 404 16.13 1.08 4.68
N ASN A 405 15.67 0.29 3.71
CA ASN A 405 14.59 -0.68 3.93
C ASN A 405 14.98 -1.76 4.95
N THR A 406 16.24 -2.20 4.94
CA THR A 406 16.75 -3.14 5.94
C THR A 406 16.75 -2.53 7.34
N VAL A 407 17.15 -1.26 7.46
CA VAL A 407 17.11 -0.53 8.74
C VAL A 407 15.66 -0.33 9.19
N LYS A 408 14.74 0.10 8.32
CA LYS A 408 13.31 0.25 8.63
C LYS A 408 12.72 -1.05 9.16
N ALA A 409 12.96 -2.17 8.47
CA ALA A 409 12.51 -3.49 8.91
C ALA A 409 13.12 -3.87 10.26
N GLY A 410 14.41 -3.59 10.48
CA GLY A 410 15.08 -3.82 11.76
C GLY A 410 14.51 -3.00 12.91
N VAL A 411 14.20 -1.71 12.68
CA VAL A 411 13.55 -0.83 13.67
C VAL A 411 12.15 -1.32 14.00
N GLN A 412 11.38 -1.76 13.00
CA GLN A 412 10.05 -2.32 13.22
C GLN A 412 10.10 -3.60 14.04
N GLN A 413 11.01 -4.54 13.70
CA GLN A 413 11.24 -5.75 14.50
C GLN A 413 11.68 -5.45 15.94
N LEU A 414 12.50 -4.41 16.14
CA LEU A 414 12.91 -3.97 17.46
C LEU A 414 11.72 -3.41 18.25
N SER A 415 10.89 -2.58 17.61
CA SER A 415 9.67 -2.05 18.22
C SER A 415 8.71 -3.17 18.64
N ASP A 416 8.48 -4.15 17.76
CA ASP A 416 7.63 -5.32 18.03
C ASP A 416 8.12 -6.10 19.28
N LYS A 417 9.44 -6.27 19.43
CA LYS A 417 10.03 -6.93 20.61
C LYS A 417 9.86 -6.12 21.90
N LEU A 418 9.84 -4.79 21.79
CA LEU A 418 9.73 -3.87 22.92
C LEU A 418 8.26 -3.45 23.20
N GLN A 419 7.27 -4.01 22.50
CA GLN A 419 5.85 -3.64 22.67
C GLN A 419 5.33 -3.80 24.12
N HIS A 420 5.93 -4.70 24.89
CA HIS A 420 5.50 -5.05 26.24
C HIS A 420 6.02 -4.10 27.33
N ILE A 421 6.94 -3.18 26.99
CA ILE A 421 7.48 -2.19 27.92
C ILE A 421 6.59 -0.94 27.84
N PRO A 422 5.84 -0.60 28.90
CA PRO A 422 4.93 0.54 28.88
C PRO A 422 5.72 1.85 28.90
N LEU A 423 5.45 2.74 27.95
CA LEU A 423 5.88 4.14 27.98
C LEU A 423 4.73 4.99 28.55
N MET A 424 5.03 6.04 29.32
CA MET A 424 4.00 7.01 29.70
C MET A 424 3.49 7.74 28.46
N GLU A 425 2.19 7.59 28.17
CA GLU A 425 1.53 8.08 26.96
C GLU A 425 1.54 9.62 26.90
N GLY A 426 2.29 10.17 25.95
CA GLY A 426 1.98 11.47 25.34
C GLY A 426 1.22 11.25 24.03
N PRO A 427 0.44 12.24 23.54
CA PRO A 427 -0.28 12.12 22.28
C PRO A 427 0.72 11.96 21.13
N THR A 428 0.86 10.74 20.63
CA THR A 428 1.69 10.44 19.46
C THR A 428 0.93 10.80 18.18
N PRO A 429 1.51 11.62 17.29
CA PRO A 429 0.90 11.93 16.00
C PRO A 429 0.69 10.64 15.21
N GLN A 430 -0.51 10.43 14.67
CA GLN A 430 -0.76 9.29 13.76
C GLN A 430 -0.08 9.58 12.43
N LEU A 431 1.19 9.18 12.31
CA LEU A 431 1.94 9.25 11.07
C LEU A 431 1.64 8.02 10.21
N PRO A 432 1.65 8.17 8.87
CA PRO A 432 1.49 7.03 7.96
C PRO A 432 2.56 5.96 8.22
N PRO A 433 2.21 4.67 8.26
CA PRO A 433 3.15 3.59 8.59
C PRO A 433 4.33 3.46 7.61
N ASP A 434 4.16 3.92 6.37
CA ASP A 434 5.23 3.92 5.35
C ASP A 434 6.13 5.17 5.37
N SER A 435 5.85 6.16 6.23
CA SER A 435 6.62 7.41 6.30
C SER A 435 7.98 7.21 6.97
N ASP A 436 9.02 7.87 6.46
CA ASP A 436 10.34 7.93 7.10
C ASP A 436 10.26 8.54 8.51
N GLU A 437 9.34 9.49 8.72
CA GLU A 437 9.11 10.12 10.02
C GLU A 437 8.55 9.12 11.06
N HIS A 438 7.72 8.17 10.61
CA HIS A 438 7.22 7.10 11.48
C HIS A 438 8.35 6.19 11.95
N THR A 439 9.28 5.83 11.06
CA THR A 439 10.44 5.01 11.44
C THR A 439 11.39 5.72 12.41
N LEU A 440 11.54 7.04 12.31
CA LEU A 440 12.30 7.84 13.28
C LEU A 440 11.61 7.89 14.65
N GLN A 441 10.28 8.00 14.66
CA GLN A 441 9.51 7.93 15.90
C GLN A 441 9.66 6.56 16.59
N LEU A 442 9.51 5.46 15.84
CA LEU A 442 9.71 4.11 16.36
C LEU A 442 11.12 3.91 16.92
N LEU A 443 12.15 4.48 16.28
CA LEU A 443 13.52 4.46 16.78
C LEU A 443 13.65 5.18 18.13
N SER A 444 13.02 6.36 18.27
CA SER A 444 13.04 7.14 19.51
C SER A 444 12.29 6.43 20.64
N GLU A 445 11.12 5.85 20.34
CA GLU A 445 10.37 5.04 21.30
C GLU A 445 11.15 3.80 21.74
N ALA A 446 11.84 3.13 20.81
CA ALA A 446 12.71 2.00 21.12
C ALA A 446 13.89 2.42 22.01
N GLU A 447 14.51 3.57 21.77
CA GLU A 447 15.58 4.11 22.62
C GLU A 447 15.10 4.34 24.06
N GLN A 448 13.95 5.00 24.25
CA GLN A 448 13.37 5.25 25.57
C GLN A 448 13.06 3.94 26.31
N LYS A 449 12.45 2.97 25.62
CA LYS A 449 12.15 1.65 26.20
C LYS A 449 13.42 0.88 26.57
N LEU A 450 14.46 0.95 25.74
CA LEU A 450 15.75 0.31 26.03
C LEU A 450 16.47 0.98 27.21
N MET A 451 16.34 2.29 27.38
CA MET A 451 16.87 3.00 28.54
C MET A 451 16.18 2.59 29.83
N LEU A 452 14.84 2.48 29.83
CA LEU A 452 14.08 1.93 30.96
C LEU A 452 14.51 0.49 31.29
N LEU A 453 14.62 -0.36 30.28
CA LEU A 453 15.08 -1.74 30.46
C LEU A 453 16.49 -1.80 31.04
N LYS A 454 17.39 -0.91 30.60
CA LYS A 454 18.75 -0.80 31.12
C LYS A 454 18.76 -0.40 32.60
N GLU A 455 17.94 0.56 33.00
CA GLU A 455 17.78 0.97 34.41
C GLU A 455 17.22 -0.17 35.26
N GLU A 456 16.20 -0.89 34.78
CA GLU A 456 15.62 -2.05 35.48
C GLU A 456 16.59 -3.22 35.67
N LEU A 457 17.53 -3.37 34.74
CA LEU A 457 18.57 -4.40 34.80
C LEU A 457 19.80 -3.92 35.59
N GLN A 458 19.93 -2.63 35.86
CA GLN A 458 21.07 -2.07 36.59
C GLN A 458 21.06 -2.56 38.04
N GLY A 459 22.11 -3.29 38.43
CA GLY A 459 22.24 -3.88 39.78
C GLY A 459 21.71 -5.31 39.91
N LYS A 460 21.14 -5.90 38.86
CA LYS A 460 20.81 -7.34 38.80
C LYS A 460 21.98 -8.12 38.22
N ASP A 461 22.27 -9.30 38.78
CA ASP A 461 23.26 -10.20 38.20
C ASP A 461 22.65 -10.96 37.01
N LEU A 462 23.03 -10.57 35.79
CA LEU A 462 22.56 -11.21 34.56
C LEU A 462 22.83 -12.71 34.53
N THR A 463 23.93 -13.18 35.12
CA THR A 463 24.27 -14.61 35.15
C THR A 463 23.30 -15.41 36.02
N THR A 464 22.80 -14.81 37.11
CA THR A 464 21.79 -15.44 37.99
C THR A 464 20.42 -15.39 37.34
N THR A 465 20.06 -14.26 36.73
CA THR A 465 18.78 -14.08 36.02
C THR A 465 18.63 -15.03 34.82
N LEU A 466 19.73 -15.27 34.07
CA LEU A 466 19.73 -16.22 32.95
C LEU A 466 19.57 -17.68 33.43
N LYS A 467 20.13 -18.04 34.59
CA LYS A 467 19.92 -19.37 35.19
C LYS A 467 18.49 -19.58 35.66
N GLU A 468 17.86 -18.57 36.26
CA GLU A 468 16.43 -18.59 36.61
C GLU A 468 15.53 -18.75 35.37
N MET A 469 15.95 -18.22 34.21
CA MET A 469 15.23 -18.44 32.95
C MET A 469 15.41 -19.85 32.37
N GLU A 470 16.44 -20.58 32.79
CA GLU A 470 16.67 -21.99 32.44
C GLU A 470 15.88 -22.96 33.34
N GLU A 471 15.34 -22.49 34.46
CA GLU A 471 14.51 -23.31 35.36
C GLU A 471 13.19 -23.73 34.69
N GLU A 472 12.81 -24.99 34.89
CA GLU A 472 11.63 -25.60 34.26
C GLU A 472 10.33 -24.85 34.59
N GLU A 473 10.22 -24.27 35.79
CA GLU A 473 9.05 -23.49 36.22
C GLU A 473 8.87 -22.21 35.39
N PHE A 474 9.97 -21.54 35.05
CA PHE A 474 9.94 -20.36 34.18
C PHE A 474 9.53 -20.75 32.76
N GLN A 475 10.10 -21.82 32.22
CA GLN A 475 9.76 -22.31 30.88
C GLN A 475 8.30 -22.79 30.78
N ALA A 476 7.78 -23.48 31.79
CA ALA A 476 6.37 -23.89 31.86
C ALA A 476 5.42 -22.69 31.92
N ARG A 477 5.79 -21.64 32.66
CA ARG A 477 5.01 -20.39 32.76
C ARG A 477 4.98 -19.60 31.46
N ILE A 478 6.06 -19.62 30.68
CA ILE A 478 6.12 -19.04 29.33
C ILE A 478 5.36 -19.92 28.33
N ALA A 479 5.49 -21.24 28.43
CA ALA A 479 4.76 -22.18 27.57
C ALA A 479 3.24 -22.01 27.66
N GLY A 480 2.71 -21.78 28.86
CA GLY A 480 1.29 -21.51 29.10
C GLY A 480 0.80 -20.15 28.58
N LYS A 481 1.69 -19.24 28.16
CA LYS A 481 1.35 -17.90 27.63
C LYS A 481 1.57 -17.77 26.13
N LEU A 482 1.86 -18.85 25.42
CA LEU A 482 2.08 -18.82 23.97
C LEU A 482 0.76 -18.63 23.19
N PRO A 483 0.76 -17.87 22.07
CA PRO A 483 -0.42 -17.70 21.23
C PRO A 483 -0.93 -19.03 20.64
N GLN A 484 -2.24 -19.13 20.39
CA GLN A 484 -2.91 -20.35 19.92
C GLN A 484 -2.41 -20.87 18.55
N TYR A 485 -1.76 -20.01 17.74
CA TYR A 485 -1.19 -20.36 16.43
C TYR A 485 0.30 -20.74 16.48
N ASN A 486 0.84 -21.00 17.66
CA ASN A 486 2.25 -21.37 17.81
C ASN A 486 2.53 -22.75 17.19
N THR A 487 3.41 -22.79 16.18
CA THR A 487 3.82 -23.99 15.43
C THR A 487 5.08 -24.68 15.99
N ARG A 488 5.53 -24.31 17.20
CA ARG A 488 6.66 -24.98 17.85
C ARG A 488 6.32 -26.44 18.13
N ILE A 489 7.07 -27.34 17.50
CA ILE A 489 7.02 -28.78 17.76
C ILE A 489 7.48 -29.00 19.21
N GLN A 490 6.60 -29.54 20.05
CA GLN A 490 7.00 -30.01 21.38
C GLN A 490 7.88 -31.24 21.20
N LEU A 491 9.18 -31.06 21.34
CA LEU A 491 10.10 -32.18 21.46
C LEU A 491 9.88 -32.77 22.86
N HIS A 492 9.42 -34.02 22.93
CA HIS A 492 9.36 -34.77 24.17
C HIS A 492 10.76 -34.77 24.78
N MET A 493 10.97 -33.92 25.78
CA MET A 493 12.16 -33.98 26.62
C MET A 493 12.12 -35.36 27.25
N LYS A 494 13.17 -36.16 27.05
CA LYS A 494 13.32 -37.45 27.72
C LYS A 494 13.14 -37.19 29.21
N GLN A 495 12.00 -37.63 29.74
CA GLN A 495 11.73 -37.69 31.16
C GLN A 495 12.97 -38.33 31.81
N LYS A 496 13.61 -37.64 32.75
CA LYS A 496 14.59 -38.29 33.63
C LYS A 496 13.83 -39.46 34.27
N GLN A 497 14.27 -40.68 33.96
CA GLN A 497 13.80 -41.87 34.66
C GLN A 497 13.99 -41.65 36.15
N ASP A 498 12.88 -41.65 36.87
CA ASP A 498 12.85 -41.80 38.32
C ASP A 498 13.37 -43.22 38.64
N PRO A 499 14.40 -43.41 39.49
CA PRO A 499 15.02 -44.71 39.72
C PRO A 499 14.15 -45.75 40.45
N PHE A 500 12.84 -45.55 40.58
CA PHE A 500 11.96 -46.35 41.45
C PHE A 500 10.68 -46.91 40.82
N ASP A 501 10.53 -46.86 39.50
CA ASP A 501 9.41 -47.52 38.82
C ASP A 501 9.95 -48.61 37.88
N ASP A 502 10.27 -49.76 38.47
CA ASP A 502 10.37 -51.03 37.76
C ASP A 502 8.96 -51.66 37.68
N GLU A 503 8.67 -52.23 36.51
CA GLU A 503 7.47 -52.98 36.14
C GLU A 503 6.27 -52.19 35.62
N ASP A 504 6.24 -51.95 34.30
CA ASP A 504 5.17 -52.56 33.51
C ASP A 504 5.57 -52.73 32.04
N ASP A 505 5.33 -53.94 31.57
CA ASP A 505 5.46 -54.42 30.20
C ASP A 505 4.36 -53.78 29.33
N SER A 506 4.74 -53.00 28.33
CA SER A 506 3.83 -52.59 27.25
C SER A 506 4.57 -52.67 25.93
N GLY A 507 4.11 -53.61 25.11
CA GLY A 507 4.70 -54.00 23.84
C GLY A 507 4.71 -52.89 22.79
N ASP A 508 5.80 -52.92 22.02
CA ASP A 508 5.78 -53.07 20.57
C ASP A 508 4.79 -52.16 19.81
N ASP A 509 5.26 -50.97 19.41
CA ASP A 509 5.17 -50.44 18.03
C ASP A 509 5.81 -49.04 17.94
N GLU A 510 7.12 -48.91 18.20
CA GLU A 510 7.88 -47.77 17.65
C GLU A 510 8.53 -48.24 16.36
N GLY A 511 7.79 -48.13 15.26
CA GLY A 511 8.29 -48.40 13.93
C GLY A 511 9.65 -47.74 13.72
N ASP A 512 10.64 -48.55 13.34
CA ASP A 512 12.03 -48.17 13.03
C ASP A 512 12.11 -46.81 12.30
N ILE A 513 12.25 -45.72 13.04
CA ILE A 513 12.54 -44.41 12.46
C ILE A 513 14.01 -44.46 12.06
N ILE A 514 14.24 -44.80 10.79
CA ILE A 514 15.57 -44.80 10.18
C ILE A 514 16.17 -43.40 10.32
N THR A 515 17.01 -43.23 11.34
CA THR A 515 17.69 -41.97 11.61
C THR A 515 18.61 -41.61 10.44
N ARG A 516 18.75 -40.33 10.14
CA ARG A 516 19.62 -39.83 9.05
C ARG A 516 21.04 -40.42 9.08
N VAL A 517 21.53 -40.75 10.28
CA VAL A 517 22.84 -41.38 10.49
C VAL A 517 22.85 -42.83 10.01
N THR A 518 21.82 -43.63 10.30
CA THR A 518 21.74 -45.02 9.84
C THR A 518 21.58 -45.08 8.32
N LEU A 519 20.76 -44.20 7.73
CA LEU A 519 20.61 -44.03 6.28
C LEU A 519 21.94 -43.62 5.60
N LYS A 520 22.68 -42.68 6.20
CA LYS A 520 24.01 -42.30 5.72
C LYS A 520 25.00 -43.47 5.80
N HIS A 521 25.01 -44.20 6.91
CA HIS A 521 25.91 -45.33 7.09
C HIS A 521 25.61 -46.47 6.12
N GLN A 522 24.33 -46.74 5.87
CA GLN A 522 23.87 -47.73 4.90
C GLN A 522 24.24 -47.31 3.46
N SER A 523 24.06 -46.03 3.12
CA SER A 523 24.45 -45.48 1.81
C SER A 523 25.98 -45.51 1.58
N GLN A 524 26.77 -45.18 2.60
CA GLN A 524 28.23 -45.25 2.54
C GLN A 524 28.70 -46.70 2.38
N SER A 525 28.07 -47.64 3.09
CA SER A 525 28.38 -49.06 2.99
C SER A 525 28.08 -49.62 1.59
N ILE A 526 27.05 -49.12 0.90
CA ILE A 526 26.75 -49.46 -0.51
C ILE A 526 27.81 -48.88 -1.46
N ILE A 527 28.22 -47.63 -1.25
CA ILE A 527 29.27 -46.97 -2.05
C ILE A 527 30.60 -47.72 -1.90
N ASP A 528 30.97 -48.07 -0.66
CA ASP A 528 32.22 -48.76 -0.36
C ASP A 528 32.21 -50.20 -0.90
N ALA A 529 31.06 -50.89 -0.87
CA ALA A 529 30.90 -52.20 -1.49
C ALA A 529 31.05 -52.16 -3.02
N ASN A 530 30.55 -51.10 -3.67
CA ASN A 530 30.63 -50.92 -5.12
C ASN A 530 32.02 -50.44 -5.58
N ASN A 531 32.74 -49.65 -4.77
CA ASN A 531 34.08 -49.15 -5.11
C ASN A 531 35.19 -50.21 -4.96
N LYS A 532 34.98 -51.27 -4.18
CA LYS A 532 35.95 -52.38 -4.04
C LYS A 532 36.09 -53.27 -5.30
N ARG A 533 35.20 -53.15 -6.30
CA ARG A 533 35.24 -53.97 -7.54
C ARG A 533 35.95 -53.32 -8.73
N LYS A 534 36.53 -52.12 -8.60
CA LYS A 534 37.22 -51.43 -9.71
C LYS A 534 38.72 -51.18 -9.46
N THR A 535 39.48 -52.20 -9.09
CA THR A 535 40.94 -52.21 -9.31
C THR A 535 41.29 -53.25 -10.36
N ARG A 536 41.19 -52.87 -11.64
CA ARG A 536 41.72 -53.64 -12.77
C ARG A 536 42.74 -52.81 -13.55
N ILE A 537 44.02 -53.02 -13.19
CA ILE A 537 45.21 -53.12 -14.04
C ILE A 537 45.39 -52.01 -15.10
N LYS A 538 46.23 -51.01 -14.82
CA LYS A 538 46.91 -50.21 -15.86
C LYS A 538 48.31 -50.79 -16.13
N LYS A 539 48.49 -51.29 -17.35
CA LYS A 539 49.77 -51.73 -17.94
C LYS A 539 50.77 -50.56 -17.99
N ARG A 540 52.01 -50.79 -17.53
CA ARG A 540 53.19 -49.99 -17.89
C ARG A 540 53.77 -50.50 -19.21
N LYS A 541 53.90 -49.64 -20.22
CA LYS A 541 54.88 -49.62 -21.33
C LYS A 541 54.74 -48.23 -21.99
N GLY A 542 55.77 -47.47 -22.35
CA GLY A 542 57.22 -47.62 -22.30
C GLY A 542 57.85 -46.23 -22.53
N LYS A 543 59.13 -46.11 -22.17
CA LYS A 543 60.00 -44.94 -22.39
C LYS A 543 60.54 -44.92 -23.82
N LEU A 544 61.03 -43.72 -24.19
CA LEU A 544 61.91 -43.32 -25.29
C LEU A 544 61.22 -43.04 -26.63
#